data_AF-A0A350RER8-F1
#
_entry.id   AF-A0A350RER8-F1
#
_cell.length_a   1.000
_cell.length_b   1.000
_cell.length_c   1.000
_cell.angle_alpha   90.00
_cell.angle_beta   90.00
_cell.angle_gamma   90.00
#
_symmetry.space_group_name_H-M   'P 1'
#
loop_
_entity.id
_entity.type
_entity.pdbx_description
1 polymer ?
#
loop_
_entity_poly.entity_id
_entity_poly.type
_entity_poly.pdbx_seq_one_letter_code
_entity_poly.pdbx_strand_id
1 'polypeptide(L)'
;MVTLQTALQGTLALAIVLIEQFEGVEPDAYVDSVGVPTICAGLTKYPDGTPVTIGDKCSKPVCRAYLETLIEKEYIPRLVQIPGWDRLGKCRKAALLSFAWNLGPNFYGSTGFESLTQALDAGAKNPEEYERVPEILSRYTWAGGVQLEGLKIRRAEEGRVWAKENDGTMIYNCNIATFLQKAPIKSRYLSSEGRMGIEPGETLEVVATESIPATAHQWVTLKDSGERWTVYVPHWTIRTEQNEVAEKKEGDPIDWGNFDDRVSKYLTVGEALQWDKRRRPETGSDVERELISIGQQFDEIREAWGGPIGVVSGYRPEAINREVGGVASSYHMRGMALDVYPIGESCTMFYKWISKRWTGGLGNGCNLGFVHVDIRHGGRFHPRADGRPCCIWTY
;
A
#
# COMPACT_ATOMS: atom_id res chain seq x y z
N MET A 1 -3.86 12.18 18.09
CA MET A 1 -2.72 13.05 17.68
C MET A 1 -1.48 12.23 17.34
N VAL A 2 -1.09 11.22 18.12
CA VAL A 2 0.09 10.36 17.88
C VAL A 2 0.09 9.62 16.51
N THR A 3 -1.09 9.40 15.91
CA THR A 3 -1.31 8.47 14.79
C THR A 3 -1.44 9.12 13.39
N LEU A 4 -1.64 10.44 13.31
CA LEU A 4 -1.41 11.20 12.07
C LEU A 4 0.09 11.33 11.79
N GLN A 5 0.87 11.34 12.89
CA GLN A 5 2.30 11.58 12.91
C GLN A 5 3.09 10.41 12.30
N THR A 6 2.71 9.15 12.51
CA THR A 6 3.41 7.95 12.02
C THR A 6 3.28 7.71 10.50
N ALA A 7 2.06 7.85 9.95
CA ALA A 7 1.83 7.73 8.50
C ALA A 7 2.49 8.89 7.72
N LEU A 8 2.49 10.08 8.33
CA LEU A 8 3.25 11.23 7.85
C LEU A 8 4.76 10.95 7.92
N GLN A 9 5.22 10.34 9.02
CA GLN A 9 6.64 10.01 9.26
C GLN A 9 7.24 9.13 8.16
N GLY A 10 6.53 8.09 7.71
CA GLY A 10 7.02 7.20 6.65
C GLY A 10 7.17 7.90 5.29
N THR A 11 6.18 8.74 4.94
CA THR A 11 6.24 9.59 3.74
C THR A 11 7.36 10.62 3.85
N LEU A 12 7.46 11.29 4.99
CA LEU A 12 8.39 12.39 5.26
C LEU A 12 9.84 11.88 5.28
N ALA A 13 10.09 10.74 5.92
CA ALA A 13 11.40 10.10 5.91
C ALA A 13 11.88 9.78 4.49
N LEU A 14 11.00 9.23 3.64
CA LEU A 14 11.33 8.93 2.24
C LEU A 14 11.52 10.21 1.41
N ALA A 15 10.67 11.21 1.59
CA ALA A 15 10.78 12.50 0.90
C ALA A 15 12.08 13.23 1.24
N ILE A 16 12.45 13.27 2.52
CA ILE A 16 13.70 13.88 3.01
C ILE A 16 14.90 13.21 2.35
N VAL A 17 14.98 11.87 2.38
CA VAL A 17 16.10 11.15 1.76
C VAL A 17 16.19 11.45 0.26
N LEU A 18 15.05 11.49 -0.43
CA LEU A 18 15.00 11.77 -1.86
C LEU A 18 15.45 13.21 -2.17
N ILE A 19 15.02 14.19 -1.37
CA ILE A 19 15.41 15.60 -1.54
C ILE A 19 16.90 15.79 -1.24
N GLU A 20 17.39 15.28 -0.10
CA GLU A 20 18.80 15.37 0.30
C GLU A 20 19.74 14.74 -0.74
N GLN A 21 19.31 13.67 -1.42
CA GLN A 21 20.06 13.04 -2.49
C GLN A 21 20.32 13.98 -3.68
N PHE A 22 19.38 14.88 -3.99
CA PHE A 22 19.47 15.77 -5.16
C PHE A 22 19.94 17.18 -4.84
N GLU A 23 19.51 17.74 -3.70
CA GLU A 23 19.96 19.08 -3.27
C GLU A 23 21.36 19.02 -2.65
N GLY A 24 21.77 17.86 -2.13
CA GLY A 24 22.87 17.78 -1.18
C GLY A 24 22.49 18.35 0.18
N VAL A 25 23.43 18.34 1.13
CA VAL A 25 23.27 18.99 2.43
C VAL A 25 24.58 19.71 2.76
N GLU A 26 24.56 21.04 2.64
CA GLU A 26 25.72 21.90 2.88
C GLU A 26 25.59 22.65 4.22
N PRO A 27 26.33 22.27 5.28
CA PRO A 27 26.19 22.90 6.60
C PRO A 27 26.73 24.33 6.67
N ASP A 28 27.57 24.77 5.74
CA ASP A 28 28.11 26.13 5.70
C ASP A 28 27.44 26.96 4.59
N ALA A 29 26.94 28.17 4.89
CA ALA A 29 26.24 28.96 3.87
C ALA A 29 27.13 29.31 2.66
N TYR A 30 26.58 29.15 1.46
CA TYR A 30 27.22 29.41 0.17
C TYR A 30 26.35 30.32 -0.70
N VAL A 31 26.91 30.86 -1.80
CA VAL A 31 26.14 31.60 -2.81
C VAL A 31 25.79 30.64 -3.95
N ASP A 32 24.51 30.50 -4.27
CA ASP A 32 24.05 29.63 -5.35
C ASP A 32 24.34 30.20 -6.75
N SER A 33 23.96 29.47 -7.81
CA SER A 33 24.21 29.86 -9.21
C SER A 33 23.49 31.14 -9.65
N VAL A 34 22.50 31.62 -8.90
CA VAL A 34 21.75 32.85 -9.18
C VAL A 34 22.06 33.97 -8.18
N GLY A 35 23.05 33.79 -7.30
CA GLY A 35 23.54 34.83 -6.40
C GLY A 35 22.83 34.89 -5.04
N VAL A 36 22.04 33.89 -4.68
CA VAL A 36 21.28 33.88 -3.41
C VAL A 36 22.06 33.09 -2.34
N PRO A 37 22.22 33.62 -1.11
CA PRO A 37 22.76 32.86 0.01
C PRO A 37 21.87 31.65 0.34
N THR A 38 22.50 30.48 0.39
CA THR A 38 21.85 29.19 0.52
C THR A 38 22.61 28.31 1.51
N ILE A 39 21.91 27.49 2.29
CA ILE A 39 22.47 26.54 3.27
C ILE A 39 21.63 25.25 3.31
N CYS A 40 22.14 24.20 3.96
CA CYS A 40 21.46 22.93 4.15
C CYS A 40 21.04 22.30 2.81
N ALA A 41 19.81 21.80 2.70
CA ALA A 41 19.26 21.23 1.47
C ALA A 41 18.53 22.31 0.63
N GLY A 42 19.26 23.35 0.23
CA GLY A 42 18.74 24.41 -0.64
C GLY A 42 17.90 25.48 0.08
N LEU A 43 18.12 25.70 1.39
CA LEU A 43 17.38 26.72 2.15
C LEU A 43 17.95 28.11 1.87
N THR A 44 17.09 29.04 1.46
CA THR A 44 17.40 30.48 1.33
C THR A 44 16.80 31.31 2.47
N LYS A 45 15.88 30.70 3.23
CA LYS A 45 15.29 31.21 4.47
C LYS A 45 15.15 30.08 5.47
N TYR A 46 15.31 30.39 6.75
CA TYR A 46 15.04 29.47 7.85
C TYR A 46 13.53 29.31 8.07
N PRO A 47 13.07 28.27 8.81
CA PRO A 47 11.64 28.03 9.04
C PRO A 47 10.89 29.15 9.78
N ASP A 48 11.58 30.08 10.41
CA ASP A 48 11.02 31.29 11.02
C ASP A 48 10.87 32.46 10.03
N GLY A 49 11.30 32.27 8.78
CA GLY A 49 11.30 33.26 7.70
C GLY A 49 12.58 34.11 7.61
N THR A 50 13.52 33.95 8.55
CA THR A 50 14.79 34.70 8.54
C THR A 50 15.61 34.34 7.30
N PRO A 51 16.08 35.32 6.49
CA PRO A 51 16.95 35.03 5.34
C PRO A 51 18.29 34.43 5.77
N VAL A 52 18.82 33.52 4.96
CA VAL A 52 20.17 32.97 5.14
C VAL A 52 21.20 34.06 4.84
N THR A 53 22.27 34.10 5.63
CA THR A 53 23.39 35.02 5.43
C THR A 53 24.70 34.28 5.23
N ILE A 54 25.60 34.85 4.41
CA ILE A 54 26.92 34.26 4.21
C ILE A 54 27.70 34.31 5.53
N GLY A 55 28.23 33.16 5.93
CA GLY A 55 28.85 32.95 7.23
C GLY A 55 27.99 32.17 8.23
N ASP A 56 26.70 31.99 7.94
CA ASP A 56 25.86 31.08 8.72
C ASP A 56 26.42 29.66 8.69
N LYS A 57 26.34 28.98 9.84
CA LYS A 57 26.75 27.58 9.99
C LYS A 57 25.66 26.78 10.66
N CYS A 58 25.48 25.55 10.19
CA CYS A 58 24.50 24.62 10.66
C CYS A 58 25.14 23.26 10.97
N SER A 59 24.32 22.32 11.45
CA SER A 59 24.70 20.91 11.55
C SER A 59 23.75 20.07 10.72
N LYS A 60 24.20 18.92 10.20
CA LYS A 60 23.35 18.04 9.39
C LYS A 60 22.02 17.65 10.08
N PRO A 61 21.98 17.31 11.38
CA PRO A 61 20.72 17.03 12.08
C PRO A 61 19.77 18.23 12.10
N VAL A 62 20.31 19.44 12.29
CA VAL A 62 19.51 20.67 12.28
C VAL A 62 19.01 21.00 10.87
N CYS A 63 19.84 20.83 9.84
CA CYS A 63 19.41 20.94 8.44
C CYS A 63 18.26 20.00 8.11
N ARG A 64 18.33 18.75 8.57
CA ARG A 64 17.26 17.77 8.40
C ARG A 64 15.96 18.21 9.09
N ALA A 65 16.06 18.70 10.33
CA ALA A 65 14.92 19.20 11.08
C ALA A 65 14.27 20.44 10.42
N TYR A 66 15.08 21.32 9.82
CA TYR A 66 14.55 22.45 9.05
C TYR A 66 13.84 21.99 7.78
N LEU A 67 14.42 21.06 7.02
CA LEU A 67 13.78 20.47 5.85
C LEU A 67 12.43 19.82 6.22
N GLU A 68 12.42 19.03 7.28
CA GLU A 68 11.21 18.40 7.82
C GLU A 68 10.13 19.46 8.15
N THR A 69 10.51 20.49 8.90
CA THR A 69 9.60 21.58 9.29
C THR A 69 9.03 22.33 8.09
N LEU A 70 9.86 22.62 7.07
CA LEU A 70 9.42 23.32 5.87
C LEU A 70 8.45 22.46 5.05
N ILE A 71 8.78 21.18 4.87
CA ILE A 71 7.88 20.24 4.18
C ILE A 71 6.50 20.23 4.87
N GLU A 72 6.47 20.08 6.19
CA GLU A 72 5.22 20.03 6.95
C GLU A 72 4.40 21.32 6.88
N LYS A 73 5.07 22.48 6.97
CA LYS A 73 4.38 23.78 7.06
C LYS A 73 4.02 24.37 5.71
N GLU A 74 4.83 24.14 4.69
CA GLU A 74 4.73 24.86 3.41
C GLU A 74 4.34 23.97 2.23
N TYR A 75 4.78 22.70 2.22
CA TYR A 75 4.56 21.81 1.08
C TYR A 75 3.33 20.94 1.27
N ILE A 76 3.24 20.23 2.40
CA ILE A 76 2.12 19.33 2.68
C ILE A 76 0.75 20.01 2.56
N PRO A 77 0.51 21.23 3.11
CA PRO A 77 -0.79 21.89 3.01
C PRO A 77 -1.22 22.22 1.58
N ARG A 78 -0.28 22.31 0.64
CA ARG A 78 -0.56 22.51 -0.79
C ARG A 78 -0.85 21.18 -1.48
N LEU A 79 -0.04 20.16 -1.20
CA LEU A 79 -0.16 18.86 -1.86
C LEU A 79 -1.38 18.05 -1.41
N VAL A 80 -1.86 18.24 -0.17
CA VAL A 80 -3.11 17.59 0.30
C VAL A 80 -4.35 18.03 -0.50
N GLN A 81 -4.26 19.09 -1.30
CA GLN A 81 -5.35 19.53 -2.19
C GLN A 81 -5.48 18.65 -3.44
N ILE A 82 -4.49 17.80 -3.73
CA ILE A 82 -4.53 16.86 -4.86
C ILE A 82 -5.64 15.81 -4.60
N PRO A 83 -6.58 15.61 -5.53
CA PRO A 83 -7.63 14.61 -5.40
C PRO A 83 -7.06 13.21 -5.14
N GLY A 84 -7.67 12.50 -4.20
CA GLY A 84 -7.21 11.16 -3.82
C GLY A 84 -5.88 11.14 -3.06
N TRP A 85 -5.35 12.27 -2.60
CA TRP A 85 -4.10 12.34 -1.83
C TRP A 85 -4.03 11.30 -0.72
N ASP A 86 -5.08 11.15 0.08
CA ASP A 86 -5.10 10.18 1.19
C ASP A 86 -4.87 8.73 0.73
N ARG A 87 -5.28 8.40 -0.49
CA ARG A 87 -5.13 7.07 -1.09
C ARG A 87 -3.74 6.85 -1.69
N LEU A 88 -2.99 7.90 -2.00
CA LEU A 88 -1.61 7.75 -2.44
C LEU A 88 -0.78 7.13 -1.30
N GLY A 89 0.05 6.14 -1.63
CA GLY A 89 0.97 5.56 -0.66
C GLY A 89 2.15 6.47 -0.38
N LYS A 90 3.03 6.00 0.52
CA LYS A 90 4.19 6.77 0.99
C LYS A 90 5.17 7.09 -0.15
N CYS A 91 5.32 6.19 -1.12
CA CYS A 91 6.24 6.39 -2.23
C CYS A 91 5.74 7.47 -3.21
N ARG A 92 4.47 7.39 -3.63
CA ARG A 92 3.88 8.40 -4.52
C ARG A 92 3.86 9.79 -3.88
N LYS A 93 3.48 9.87 -2.59
CA LYS A 93 3.52 11.13 -1.83
C LYS A 93 4.93 11.71 -1.73
N ALA A 94 5.93 10.87 -1.43
CA ALA A 94 7.33 11.30 -1.35
C ALA A 94 7.88 11.79 -2.69
N ALA A 95 7.54 11.12 -3.80
CA ALA A 95 7.93 11.56 -5.14
C ALA A 95 7.34 12.95 -5.47
N LEU A 96 6.06 13.19 -5.15
CA LEU A 96 5.44 14.50 -5.34
C LEU A 96 6.04 15.58 -4.43
N LEU A 97 6.40 15.25 -3.18
CA LEU A 97 7.09 16.17 -2.29
C LEU A 97 8.47 16.56 -2.81
N SER A 98 9.25 15.60 -3.32
CA SER A 98 10.55 15.89 -3.95
C SER A 98 10.38 16.74 -5.21
N PHE A 99 9.38 16.44 -6.05
CA PHE A 99 9.07 17.21 -7.24
C PHE A 99 8.67 18.65 -6.89
N ALA A 100 7.81 18.81 -5.89
CA ALA A 100 7.37 20.09 -5.37
C ALA A 100 8.52 20.89 -4.75
N TRP A 101 9.46 20.24 -4.05
CA TRP A 101 10.66 20.90 -3.53
C TRP A 101 11.47 21.58 -4.64
N ASN A 102 11.60 20.91 -5.79
CA ASN A 102 12.35 21.42 -6.93
C ASN A 102 11.66 22.55 -7.69
N LEU A 103 10.35 22.43 -7.93
CA LEU A 103 9.62 23.29 -8.87
C LEU A 103 8.61 24.22 -8.19
N GLY A 104 8.47 24.10 -6.87
CA GLY A 104 7.55 24.85 -6.03
C GLY A 104 6.31 24.03 -5.63
N PRO A 105 5.75 24.28 -4.43
CA PRO A 105 4.63 23.52 -3.88
C PRO A 105 3.28 23.77 -4.55
N ASN A 106 3.18 24.78 -5.42
CA ASN A 106 1.93 25.19 -6.07
C ASN A 106 1.78 24.62 -7.49
N PHE A 107 2.54 23.58 -7.86
CA PHE A 107 2.50 23.03 -9.22
C PHE A 107 1.10 22.52 -9.61
N TYR A 108 0.36 21.92 -8.69
CA TYR A 108 -0.96 21.33 -8.97
C TYR A 108 -1.98 22.41 -9.36
N GLY A 109 -2.58 22.27 -10.55
CA GLY A 109 -3.52 23.25 -11.11
C GLY A 109 -2.87 24.51 -11.71
N SER A 110 -1.54 24.61 -11.69
CA SER A 110 -0.82 25.77 -12.25
C SER A 110 -0.43 25.59 -13.71
N THR A 111 -0.24 26.72 -14.40
CA THR A 111 0.23 26.75 -15.79
C THR A 111 1.59 26.06 -15.94
N GLY A 112 1.74 25.24 -16.98
CA GLY A 112 2.93 24.41 -17.22
C GLY A 112 2.91 23.04 -16.53
N PHE A 113 1.89 22.76 -15.71
CA PHE A 113 1.69 21.49 -15.01
C PHE A 113 0.37 20.80 -15.38
N GLU A 114 -0.23 21.17 -16.51
CA GLU A 114 -1.53 20.69 -16.94
C GLU A 114 -1.55 19.17 -17.12
N SER A 115 -0.53 18.58 -17.77
CA SER A 115 -0.46 17.13 -17.97
C SER A 115 -0.36 16.36 -16.65
N LEU A 116 0.44 16.87 -15.69
CA LEU A 116 0.56 16.24 -14.38
C LEU A 116 -0.74 16.39 -13.58
N THR A 117 -1.35 17.57 -13.61
CA THR A 117 -2.65 17.83 -12.96
C THR A 117 -3.72 16.89 -13.49
N GLN A 118 -3.83 16.76 -14.82
CA GLN A 118 -4.80 15.86 -15.46
C GLN A 118 -4.58 14.39 -15.07
N ALA A 119 -3.33 13.92 -15.04
CA ALA A 119 -3.02 12.55 -14.64
C ALA A 119 -3.35 12.28 -13.16
N LEU A 120 -3.12 13.26 -12.27
CA LEU A 120 -3.49 13.14 -10.86
C LEU A 120 -5.01 13.14 -10.65
N ASP A 121 -5.74 13.99 -11.36
CA ASP A 121 -7.21 14.06 -11.31
C ASP A 121 -7.87 12.79 -11.86
N ALA A 122 -7.35 12.29 -12.98
CA ALA A 122 -7.83 11.05 -13.59
C ALA A 122 -7.48 9.84 -12.72
N GLY A 123 -6.24 9.79 -12.21
CA GLY A 123 -5.76 8.73 -11.31
C GLY A 123 -6.57 8.58 -10.04
N ALA A 124 -7.08 9.69 -9.49
CA ALA A 124 -7.95 9.66 -8.30
C ALA A 124 -9.26 8.90 -8.53
N LYS A 125 -9.70 8.79 -9.80
CA LYS A 125 -10.91 8.06 -10.23
C LYS A 125 -10.56 6.68 -10.79
N ASN A 126 -9.57 6.62 -11.68
CA ASN A 126 -9.05 5.41 -12.30
C ASN A 126 -7.54 5.27 -12.01
N PRO A 127 -7.12 4.46 -11.01
CA PRO A 127 -5.72 4.35 -10.60
C PRO A 127 -4.72 3.94 -11.69
N GLU A 128 -5.17 3.34 -12.79
CA GLU A 128 -4.36 3.04 -13.98
C GLU A 128 -3.72 4.31 -14.58
N GLU A 129 -4.41 5.45 -14.51
CA GLU A 129 -3.89 6.73 -15.04
C GLU A 129 -2.63 7.20 -14.31
N TYR A 130 -2.40 6.72 -13.09
CA TYR A 130 -1.16 6.99 -12.35
C TYR A 130 0.07 6.37 -13.01
N GLU A 131 -0.07 5.40 -13.92
CA GLU A 131 1.07 4.80 -14.67
C GLU A 131 1.75 5.80 -15.61
N ARG A 132 1.03 6.84 -16.05
CA ARG A 132 1.55 7.88 -16.94
C ARG A 132 2.43 8.90 -16.21
N VAL A 133 2.33 8.97 -14.88
CA VAL A 133 3.00 10.01 -14.09
C VAL A 133 4.52 9.98 -14.24
N PRO A 134 5.24 8.84 -14.17
CA PRO A 134 6.69 8.81 -14.40
C PRO A 134 7.12 9.40 -15.75
N GLU A 135 6.39 9.10 -16.83
CA GLU A 135 6.66 9.67 -18.15
C GLU A 135 6.43 11.19 -18.16
N ILE A 136 5.35 11.66 -17.52
CA ILE A 136 5.05 13.09 -17.39
C ILE A 136 6.15 13.80 -16.59
N LEU A 137 6.60 13.23 -15.46
CA LEU A 137 7.68 13.80 -14.64
C LEU A 137 8.97 13.98 -15.47
N SER A 138 9.28 13.05 -16.37
CA SER A 138 10.48 13.09 -17.22
C SER A 138 10.57 14.33 -18.13
N ARG A 139 9.45 15.05 -18.33
CA ARG A 139 9.37 16.26 -19.15
C ARG A 139 9.90 17.50 -18.41
N TYR A 140 9.93 17.49 -17.08
CA TYR A 140 10.38 18.61 -16.25
C TYR A 140 11.89 18.57 -16.00
N THR A 141 12.65 18.67 -17.08
CA THR A 141 14.13 18.52 -17.10
C THR A 141 14.87 19.74 -17.64
N TRP A 142 14.16 20.85 -17.88
CA TRP A 142 14.70 22.06 -18.49
C TRP A 142 14.76 23.20 -17.46
N ALA A 143 15.83 23.99 -17.51
CA ALA A 143 15.96 25.25 -16.78
C ALA A 143 16.78 26.24 -17.61
N GLY A 144 16.36 27.51 -17.67
CA GLY A 144 17.06 28.55 -18.44
C GLY A 144 17.20 28.23 -19.93
N GLY A 145 16.27 27.47 -20.52
CA GLY A 145 16.31 27.07 -21.93
C GLY A 145 17.24 25.90 -22.26
N VAL A 146 17.90 25.31 -21.26
CA VAL A 146 18.80 24.16 -21.43
C VAL A 146 18.28 22.96 -20.65
N GLN A 147 18.39 21.77 -21.23
CA GLN A 147 18.07 20.54 -20.54
C GLN A 147 19.21 20.15 -19.60
N LEU A 148 18.91 19.92 -18.32
CA LEU A 148 19.90 19.62 -17.30
C LEU A 148 19.96 18.13 -16.99
N GLU A 149 21.15 17.55 -17.02
CA GLU A 149 21.36 16.13 -16.74
C GLU A 149 20.95 15.74 -15.31
N GLY A 150 21.24 16.59 -14.32
CA GLY A 150 20.82 16.39 -12.94
C GLY A 150 19.30 16.31 -12.79
N LEU A 151 18.54 17.09 -13.57
CA LEU A 151 17.07 17.01 -13.55
C LEU A 151 16.57 15.72 -14.21
N LYS A 152 17.22 15.23 -15.28
CA LYS A 152 16.84 13.92 -15.87
C LYS A 152 16.99 12.80 -14.85
N ILE A 153 18.13 12.76 -14.15
CA ILE A 153 18.38 11.76 -13.10
C ILE A 153 17.34 11.90 -11.98
N ARG A 154 17.05 13.12 -11.54
CA ARG A 154 16.03 13.39 -10.51
C ARG A 154 14.64 12.92 -10.90
N ARG A 155 14.17 13.30 -12.09
CA ARG A 155 12.84 12.92 -12.60
C ARG A 155 12.72 11.41 -12.81
N ALA A 156 13.79 10.76 -13.27
CA ALA A 156 13.84 9.30 -13.41
C ALA A 156 13.71 8.60 -12.05
N GLU A 157 14.40 9.08 -11.01
CA GLU A 157 14.30 8.49 -9.68
C GLU A 157 12.95 8.76 -9.01
N GLU A 158 12.41 9.99 -9.13
CA GLU A 158 11.04 10.30 -8.66
C GLU A 158 10.01 9.40 -9.35
N GLY A 159 10.13 9.19 -10.66
CA GLY A 159 9.30 8.25 -11.42
C GLY A 159 9.46 6.79 -10.95
N ARG A 160 10.70 6.35 -10.66
CA ARG A 160 10.98 5.02 -10.12
C ARG A 160 10.37 4.82 -8.74
N VAL A 161 10.49 5.80 -7.84
CA VAL A 161 9.87 5.79 -6.51
C VAL A 161 8.35 5.76 -6.64
N TRP A 162 7.77 6.58 -7.51
CA TRP A 162 6.33 6.57 -7.81
C TRP A 162 5.83 5.18 -8.25
N ALA A 163 6.55 4.53 -9.18
CA ALA A 163 6.18 3.24 -9.75
C ALA A 163 6.21 2.09 -8.73
N LYS A 164 6.88 2.25 -7.58
CA LYS A 164 6.87 1.22 -6.53
C LYS A 164 5.47 0.93 -6.02
N GLU A 165 4.51 1.84 -6.13
CA GLU A 165 3.12 1.64 -5.71
C GLU A 165 2.17 1.49 -6.90
N ASN A 166 2.68 1.01 -8.04
CA ASN A 166 1.83 0.49 -9.10
C ASN A 166 1.47 -0.97 -8.79
N ASP A 167 0.20 -1.23 -8.46
CA ASP A 167 -0.30 -2.58 -8.14
C ASP A 167 -0.32 -3.51 -9.38
N GLY A 168 -0.34 -2.93 -10.58
CA GLY A 168 -0.53 -3.66 -11.83
C GLY A 168 -1.97 -4.16 -12.01
N THR A 169 -2.20 -5.00 -13.02
CA THR A 169 -3.51 -5.60 -13.27
C THR A 169 -3.64 -6.95 -12.55
N MET A 170 -4.74 -7.12 -11.83
CA MET A 170 -5.16 -8.39 -11.27
C MET A 170 -6.31 -8.96 -12.09
N ILE A 171 -6.21 -10.23 -12.44
CA ILE A 171 -7.23 -10.99 -13.15
C ILE A 171 -8.01 -11.80 -12.12
N TYR A 172 -9.27 -11.45 -11.94
CA TYR A 172 -10.22 -12.17 -11.09
C TYR A 172 -10.97 -13.16 -11.97
N ASN A 173 -10.72 -14.46 -11.78
CA ASN A 173 -11.44 -15.52 -12.46
C ASN A 173 -12.58 -16.04 -11.59
N CYS A 174 -13.80 -15.97 -12.13
CA CYS A 174 -15.01 -16.39 -11.42
C CYS A 174 -15.06 -17.92 -11.32
N ASN A 175 -15.06 -18.46 -10.10
CA ASN A 175 -15.17 -19.90 -9.85
C ASN A 175 -16.63 -20.33 -9.62
N ILE A 176 -17.46 -19.42 -9.09
CA ILE A 176 -18.82 -19.68 -8.66
C ILE A 176 -19.69 -18.52 -9.11
N ALA A 177 -20.84 -18.80 -9.73
CA ALA A 177 -21.79 -17.80 -10.18
C ALA A 177 -22.06 -16.78 -9.07
N THR A 178 -21.85 -15.51 -9.37
CA THR A 178 -21.80 -14.44 -8.37
C THR A 178 -22.30 -13.12 -8.94
N PHE A 179 -22.22 -12.06 -8.15
CA PHE A 179 -22.53 -10.72 -8.58
C PHE A 179 -21.38 -9.76 -8.27
N LEU A 180 -21.13 -8.83 -9.18
CA LEU A 180 -20.61 -7.52 -8.80
C LEU A 180 -21.73 -6.70 -8.18
N GLN A 181 -21.39 -5.89 -7.18
CA GLN A 181 -22.39 -5.20 -6.37
C GLN A 181 -21.97 -3.74 -6.12
N LYS A 182 -22.89 -2.78 -6.22
CA LYS A 182 -22.59 -1.36 -5.93
C LYS A 182 -22.49 -1.07 -4.42
N ALA A 183 -22.81 -2.03 -3.56
CA ALA A 183 -22.64 -1.95 -2.11
C ALA A 183 -22.29 -3.32 -1.50
N PRO A 184 -21.49 -3.35 -0.40
CA PRO A 184 -21.01 -4.58 0.24
C PRO A 184 -22.05 -5.25 1.14
N ILE A 185 -23.23 -5.51 0.58
CA ILE A 185 -24.35 -6.18 1.25
C ILE A 185 -24.70 -7.47 0.50
N LYS A 186 -25.74 -8.22 0.87
CA LYS A 186 -26.13 -9.40 0.08
C LYS A 186 -26.80 -8.95 -1.23
N SER A 187 -26.44 -9.56 -2.36
CA SER A 187 -26.93 -9.20 -3.70
C SER A 187 -28.47 -9.22 -3.85
N ARG A 188 -29.16 -10.04 -3.04
CA ARG A 188 -30.64 -10.09 -2.98
C ARG A 188 -31.30 -8.79 -2.49
N TYR A 189 -30.54 -7.94 -1.81
CA TYR A 189 -31.00 -6.62 -1.33
C TYR A 189 -30.70 -5.50 -2.32
N LEU A 190 -30.04 -5.80 -3.44
CA LEU A 190 -29.72 -4.83 -4.48
C LEU A 190 -30.70 -4.94 -5.65
N SER A 191 -30.99 -3.78 -6.26
CA SER A 191 -31.75 -3.71 -7.51
C SER A 191 -30.97 -4.35 -8.66
N SER A 192 -31.62 -4.50 -9.82
CA SER A 192 -30.97 -4.96 -11.05
C SER A 192 -29.85 -4.03 -11.52
N GLU A 193 -29.94 -2.72 -11.26
CA GLU A 193 -28.88 -1.75 -11.57
C GLU A 193 -27.76 -1.76 -10.51
N GLY A 194 -28.08 -2.15 -9.28
CA GLY A 194 -27.13 -2.23 -8.17
C GLY A 194 -26.24 -3.47 -8.19
N ARG A 195 -26.45 -4.39 -9.15
CA ARG A 195 -25.68 -5.63 -9.26
C ARG A 195 -25.50 -6.06 -10.72
N MET A 196 -24.42 -6.76 -11.01
CA MET A 196 -24.16 -7.35 -12.32
C MET A 196 -23.82 -8.83 -12.13
N GLY A 197 -24.54 -9.73 -12.80
CA GLY A 197 -24.28 -11.17 -12.70
C GLY A 197 -22.98 -11.54 -13.41
N ILE A 198 -22.26 -12.49 -12.84
CA ILE A 198 -21.02 -13.05 -13.38
C ILE A 198 -21.10 -14.57 -13.27
N GLU A 199 -20.91 -15.25 -14.38
CA GLU A 199 -20.93 -16.70 -14.50
C GLU A 199 -19.53 -17.32 -14.29
N PRO A 200 -19.43 -18.60 -13.87
CA PRO A 200 -18.15 -19.28 -13.76
C PRO A 200 -17.37 -19.26 -15.07
N GLY A 201 -16.07 -19.00 -14.99
CA GLY A 201 -15.17 -18.89 -16.13
C GLY A 201 -15.02 -17.46 -16.69
N GLU A 202 -15.94 -16.55 -16.39
CA GLU A 202 -15.77 -15.13 -16.72
C GLU A 202 -14.65 -14.49 -15.89
N THR A 203 -14.03 -13.45 -16.46
CA THR A 203 -12.90 -12.76 -15.85
C THR A 203 -13.13 -11.27 -15.72
N LEU A 204 -12.56 -10.67 -14.68
CA LEU A 204 -12.46 -9.22 -14.52
C LEU A 204 -11.00 -8.81 -14.47
N GLU A 205 -10.67 -7.73 -15.16
CA GLU A 205 -9.40 -7.02 -14.99
C GLU A 205 -9.61 -5.91 -13.97
N VAL A 206 -8.82 -5.96 -12.89
CA VAL A 206 -8.89 -5.05 -11.76
C VAL A 206 -7.57 -4.31 -11.67
N VAL A 207 -7.60 -3.00 -11.43
CA VAL A 207 -6.40 -2.14 -11.33
C VAL A 207 -6.18 -1.59 -9.92
N ALA A 208 -7.17 -1.72 -9.03
CA ALA A 208 -7.03 -1.37 -7.63
C ALA A 208 -8.02 -2.13 -6.76
N THR A 209 -7.65 -2.34 -5.50
CA THR A 209 -8.53 -2.97 -4.51
C THR A 209 -8.56 -2.16 -3.20
N GLU A 210 -9.69 -2.20 -2.49
CA GLU A 210 -9.79 -1.65 -1.14
C GLU A 210 -10.50 -2.67 -0.24
N SER A 211 -9.83 -3.10 0.84
CA SER A 211 -10.44 -4.02 1.80
C SER A 211 -11.59 -3.36 2.56
N ILE A 212 -12.58 -4.16 2.94
CA ILE A 212 -13.67 -3.76 3.81
C ILE A 212 -13.48 -4.51 5.13
N PRO A 213 -13.49 -3.84 6.30
CA PRO A 213 -13.26 -4.53 7.57
C PRO A 213 -14.34 -5.55 7.86
N ALA A 214 -13.94 -6.67 8.49
CA ALA A 214 -14.84 -7.68 9.02
C ALA A 214 -15.85 -8.21 7.98
N THR A 215 -15.42 -8.41 6.73
CA THR A 215 -16.24 -9.03 5.69
C THR A 215 -15.34 -9.68 4.65
N ALA A 216 -15.85 -10.72 3.99
CA ALA A 216 -15.22 -11.32 2.82
C ALA A 216 -15.49 -10.54 1.52
N HIS A 217 -16.10 -9.35 1.61
CA HIS A 217 -16.25 -8.43 0.48
C HIS A 217 -15.03 -7.51 0.34
N GLN A 218 -14.70 -7.19 -0.90
CA GLN A 218 -13.63 -6.25 -1.25
C GLN A 218 -14.14 -5.30 -2.32
N TRP A 219 -13.73 -4.04 -2.25
CA TRP A 219 -13.90 -3.12 -3.37
C TRP A 219 -12.85 -3.40 -4.43
N VAL A 220 -13.27 -3.40 -5.68
CA VAL A 220 -12.42 -3.50 -6.87
C VAL A 220 -12.74 -2.33 -7.80
N THR A 221 -11.70 -1.80 -8.44
CA THR A 221 -11.81 -0.85 -9.54
C THR A 221 -11.48 -1.58 -10.83
N LEU A 222 -12.43 -1.63 -11.75
CA LEU A 222 -12.28 -2.31 -13.03
C LEU A 222 -11.37 -1.51 -13.97
N LYS A 223 -10.50 -2.21 -14.69
CA LYS A 223 -9.68 -1.67 -15.79
C LYS A 223 -10.58 -1.06 -16.88
N ASP A 224 -10.06 -0.09 -17.63
CA ASP A 224 -10.72 0.69 -18.70
C ASP A 224 -11.88 1.59 -18.24
N SER A 225 -12.84 1.04 -17.50
CA SER A 225 -14.03 1.77 -17.06
C SER A 225 -13.77 2.67 -15.85
N GLY A 226 -12.79 2.33 -15.00
CA GLY A 226 -12.58 2.95 -13.70
C GLY A 226 -13.76 2.78 -12.74
N GLU A 227 -14.75 1.93 -13.09
CA GLU A 227 -15.91 1.71 -12.25
C GLU A 227 -15.54 0.93 -10.99
N ARG A 228 -16.11 1.38 -9.87
CA ARG A 228 -15.93 0.72 -8.58
C ARG A 228 -17.11 -0.20 -8.27
N TRP A 229 -16.78 -1.43 -7.91
CA TRP A 229 -17.72 -2.49 -7.54
C TRP A 229 -17.23 -3.23 -6.30
N THR A 230 -18.11 -3.91 -5.59
CA THR A 230 -17.73 -4.89 -4.56
C THR A 230 -17.86 -6.29 -5.11
N VAL A 231 -16.86 -7.12 -4.80
CA VAL A 231 -16.85 -8.57 -5.04
C VAL A 231 -16.95 -9.30 -3.70
N TYR A 232 -17.54 -10.49 -3.70
CA TYR A 232 -17.37 -11.46 -2.62
C TYR A 232 -16.16 -12.35 -2.93
N VAL A 233 -15.02 -12.07 -2.30
CA VAL A 233 -13.70 -12.64 -2.63
C VAL A 233 -13.71 -14.18 -2.72
N PRO A 234 -14.42 -14.93 -1.85
CA PRO A 234 -14.43 -16.40 -1.93
C PRO A 234 -14.95 -17.03 -3.23
N HIS A 235 -15.58 -16.26 -4.10
CA HIS A 235 -16.03 -16.75 -5.42
C HIS A 235 -14.97 -16.60 -6.53
N TRP A 236 -13.78 -16.07 -6.21
CA TRP A 236 -12.79 -15.69 -7.21
C TRP A 236 -11.44 -16.34 -6.98
N THR A 237 -10.78 -16.74 -8.06
CA THR A 237 -9.35 -17.00 -8.09
C THR A 237 -8.66 -15.74 -8.62
N ILE A 238 -7.72 -15.20 -7.86
CA ILE A 238 -7.02 -13.96 -8.21
C ILE A 238 -5.60 -14.30 -8.65
N ARG A 239 -5.16 -13.74 -9.77
CA ARG A 239 -3.79 -13.81 -10.28
C ARG A 239 -3.38 -12.44 -10.81
N THR A 240 -2.08 -12.16 -10.91
CA THR A 240 -1.59 -11.00 -11.67
C THR A 240 -1.42 -11.35 -13.15
N GLU A 241 -1.37 -10.32 -14.01
CA GLU A 241 -0.86 -10.50 -15.38
C GLU A 241 0.56 -11.09 -15.28
N GLN A 242 0.76 -12.26 -15.91
CA GLN A 242 2.01 -13.01 -15.80
C GLN A 242 3.19 -12.13 -16.27
N ASN A 243 4.09 -11.81 -15.35
CA ASN A 243 5.47 -11.55 -15.71
C ASN A 243 6.20 -12.88 -15.68
N GLU A 244 7.14 -13.11 -16.60
CA GLU A 244 8.03 -14.28 -16.53
C GLU A 244 8.74 -14.28 -15.16
N VAL A 245 8.25 -15.09 -14.22
CA VAL A 245 8.83 -15.17 -12.88
C VAL A 245 10.06 -16.06 -12.99
N ALA A 246 11.25 -15.48 -12.80
CA ALA A 246 12.46 -16.26 -12.67
C ALA A 246 12.30 -17.30 -11.55
N GLU A 247 12.80 -18.51 -11.75
CA GLU A 247 12.77 -19.55 -10.71
C GLU A 247 13.46 -19.03 -9.44
N LYS A 248 12.67 -18.82 -8.38
CA LYS A 248 13.16 -18.40 -7.08
C LYS A 248 13.84 -19.57 -6.38
N LYS A 249 15.07 -19.38 -5.90
CA LYS A 249 15.80 -20.41 -5.15
C LYS A 249 15.37 -20.39 -3.69
N GLU A 250 15.44 -21.55 -3.06
CA GLU A 250 15.21 -21.67 -1.62
C GLU A 250 16.22 -20.78 -0.86
N GLY A 251 15.71 -19.88 -0.02
CA GLY A 251 16.50 -18.91 0.74
C GLY A 251 16.63 -17.52 0.11
N ASP A 252 16.13 -17.31 -1.12
CA ASP A 252 16.09 -15.96 -1.70
C ASP A 252 15.15 -15.04 -0.89
N PRO A 253 15.51 -13.76 -0.68
CA PRO A 253 14.64 -12.79 -0.02
C PRO A 253 13.25 -12.70 -0.67
N ILE A 254 12.23 -12.35 0.12
CA ILE A 254 10.87 -12.11 -0.37
C ILE A 254 10.83 -10.76 -1.10
N ASP A 255 10.46 -10.78 -2.37
CA ASP A 255 10.13 -9.56 -3.12
C ASP A 255 8.69 -9.16 -2.80
N TRP A 256 8.53 -8.36 -1.75
CA TRP A 256 7.24 -7.80 -1.35
C TRP A 256 6.61 -6.88 -2.42
N GLY A 257 7.34 -6.50 -3.48
CA GLY A 257 6.84 -5.75 -4.63
C GLY A 257 6.19 -6.62 -5.71
N ASN A 258 6.40 -7.93 -5.67
CA ASN A 258 5.85 -8.90 -6.61
C ASN A 258 4.73 -9.71 -5.94
N PHE A 259 3.48 -9.53 -6.37
CA PHE A 259 2.35 -10.25 -5.77
C PHE A 259 2.33 -11.75 -6.03
N ASP A 260 3.02 -12.24 -7.07
CA ASP A 260 3.17 -13.67 -7.37
C ASP A 260 4.25 -14.34 -6.51
N ASP A 261 5.09 -13.57 -5.82
CA ASP A 261 6.10 -14.14 -4.92
C ASP A 261 5.43 -14.77 -3.69
N ARG A 262 6.16 -15.64 -3.00
CA ARG A 262 5.69 -16.46 -1.89
C ARG A 262 6.21 -15.91 -0.56
N VAL A 263 5.28 -15.65 0.35
CA VAL A 263 5.61 -15.41 1.78
C VAL A 263 5.94 -16.73 2.48
N SER A 264 5.25 -17.79 2.07
CA SER A 264 5.43 -19.17 2.53
C SER A 264 4.97 -20.12 1.41
N LYS A 265 4.97 -21.44 1.62
CA LYS A 265 4.72 -22.43 0.56
C LYS A 265 3.42 -22.19 -0.18
N TYR A 266 2.37 -21.78 0.53
CA TYR A 266 1.04 -21.58 -0.04
C TYR A 266 0.56 -20.13 -0.03
N LEU A 267 1.06 -19.27 0.88
CA LEU A 267 0.66 -17.87 0.96
C LEU A 267 1.45 -17.00 -0.03
N THR A 268 0.76 -16.34 -0.96
CA THR A 268 1.42 -15.33 -1.84
C THR A 268 1.57 -13.99 -1.14
N VAL A 269 2.48 -13.16 -1.66
CA VAL A 269 2.59 -11.74 -1.30
C VAL A 269 1.28 -11.01 -1.61
N GLY A 270 0.64 -11.31 -2.74
CA GLY A 270 -0.67 -10.74 -3.10
C GLY A 270 -1.76 -11.03 -2.07
N GLU A 271 -1.86 -12.26 -1.57
CA GLU A 271 -2.80 -12.64 -0.52
C GLU A 271 -2.44 -11.98 0.83
N ALA A 272 -1.17 -12.00 1.22
CA ALA A 272 -0.73 -11.39 2.48
C ALA A 272 -0.94 -9.87 2.51
N LEU A 273 -0.73 -9.21 1.37
CA LEU A 273 -0.86 -7.77 1.19
C LEU A 273 -2.20 -7.37 0.58
N GLN A 274 -3.16 -8.28 0.41
CA GLN A 274 -4.48 -7.97 -0.15
C GLN A 274 -4.41 -7.16 -1.46
N TRP A 275 -3.44 -7.47 -2.31
CA TRP A 275 -3.23 -6.86 -3.63
C TRP A 275 -3.10 -5.33 -3.61
N ASP A 276 -2.42 -4.79 -2.59
CA ASP A 276 -2.18 -3.37 -2.40
C ASP A 276 -0.73 -3.14 -1.93
N LYS A 277 0.15 -2.64 -2.81
CA LYS A 277 1.59 -2.46 -2.55
C LYS A 277 1.88 -1.39 -1.50
N ARG A 278 0.89 -0.57 -1.13
CA ARG A 278 1.01 0.35 0.01
C ARG A 278 1.10 -0.42 1.34
N ARG A 279 0.76 -1.72 1.34
CA ARG A 279 0.84 -2.61 2.51
C ARG A 279 2.18 -3.29 2.71
N ARG A 280 3.18 -3.07 1.86
CA ARG A 280 4.47 -3.76 2.01
C ARG A 280 5.10 -3.53 3.39
N PRO A 281 5.59 -4.58 4.07
CA PRO A 281 6.42 -4.41 5.25
C PRO A 281 7.77 -3.82 4.88
N GLU A 282 8.48 -3.29 5.87
CA GLU A 282 9.88 -2.92 5.70
C GLU A 282 10.74 -4.18 5.81
N THR A 283 11.69 -4.36 4.89
CA THR A 283 12.63 -5.49 4.92
C THR A 283 13.45 -5.44 6.22
N GLY A 284 13.55 -6.58 6.90
CA GLY A 284 14.18 -6.75 8.20
C GLY A 284 13.32 -6.33 9.40
N SER A 285 12.08 -5.87 9.21
CA SER A 285 11.20 -5.44 10.30
C SER A 285 10.63 -6.62 11.11
N ASP A 286 10.13 -6.33 12.32
CA ASP A 286 9.34 -7.30 13.09
C ASP A 286 8.12 -7.77 12.31
N VAL A 287 7.44 -6.87 11.61
CA VAL A 287 6.26 -7.19 10.81
C VAL A 287 6.57 -8.22 9.72
N GLU A 288 7.71 -8.08 9.02
CA GLU A 288 8.13 -9.06 8.02
C GLU A 288 8.33 -10.44 8.64
N ARG A 289 9.00 -10.51 9.81
CA ARG A 289 9.20 -11.77 10.53
C ARG A 289 7.88 -12.42 10.94
N GLU A 290 6.95 -11.64 11.46
CA GLU A 290 5.63 -12.13 11.87
C GLU A 290 4.79 -12.59 10.66
N LEU A 291 4.88 -11.89 9.52
CA LEU A 291 4.24 -12.29 8.26
C LEU A 291 4.74 -13.65 7.77
N ILE A 292 6.05 -13.88 7.86
CA ILE A 292 6.65 -15.18 7.54
C ILE A 292 6.15 -16.24 8.53
N SER A 293 6.10 -15.92 9.82
CA SER A 293 5.65 -16.85 10.87
C SER A 293 4.19 -17.27 10.69
N ILE A 294 3.25 -16.33 10.50
CA ILE A 294 1.86 -16.67 10.23
C ILE A 294 1.70 -17.42 8.89
N GLY A 295 2.53 -17.13 7.89
CA GLY A 295 2.59 -17.86 6.62
C GLY A 295 2.94 -19.34 6.83
N GLN A 296 3.96 -19.64 7.63
CA GLN A 296 4.33 -21.03 7.96
C GLN A 296 3.18 -21.76 8.68
N GLN A 297 2.46 -21.07 9.57
CA GLN A 297 1.29 -21.65 10.24
C GLN A 297 0.12 -21.86 9.26
N PHE A 298 -0.07 -20.96 8.30
CA PHE A 298 -1.05 -21.12 7.23
C PHE A 298 -0.74 -22.35 6.36
N ASP A 299 0.54 -22.61 6.08
CA ASP A 299 0.94 -23.80 5.34
C ASP A 299 0.54 -25.09 6.08
N GLU A 300 0.86 -25.19 7.38
CA GLU A 300 0.47 -26.35 8.20
C GLU A 300 -1.04 -26.55 8.26
N ILE A 301 -1.81 -25.45 8.41
CA ILE A 301 -3.27 -25.48 8.38
C ILE A 301 -3.77 -26.04 7.05
N ARG A 302 -3.24 -25.54 5.93
CA ARG A 302 -3.68 -25.95 4.58
C ARG A 302 -3.33 -27.41 4.29
N GLU A 303 -2.14 -27.86 4.67
CA GLU A 303 -1.73 -29.26 4.53
C GLU A 303 -2.62 -30.19 5.35
N ALA A 304 -2.91 -29.84 6.60
CA ALA A 304 -3.73 -30.67 7.48
C ALA A 304 -5.23 -30.63 7.15
N TRP A 305 -5.73 -29.52 6.58
CA TRP A 305 -7.09 -29.45 6.05
C TRP A 305 -7.25 -30.35 4.82
N GLY A 306 -6.21 -30.43 3.99
CA GLY A 306 -6.19 -31.27 2.79
C GLY A 306 -6.96 -30.67 1.59
N GLY A 307 -7.33 -29.40 1.68
CA GLY A 307 -8.08 -28.67 0.65
C GLY A 307 -7.57 -27.23 0.48
N PRO A 308 -8.03 -26.52 -0.58
CA PRO A 308 -7.66 -25.14 -0.82
C PRO A 308 -8.24 -24.20 0.25
N ILE A 309 -7.42 -23.28 0.76
CA ILE A 309 -7.81 -22.24 1.71
C ILE A 309 -7.40 -20.91 1.09
N GLY A 310 -8.33 -19.94 1.04
CA GLY A 310 -8.08 -18.58 0.59
C GLY A 310 -7.96 -17.59 1.76
N VAL A 311 -7.46 -16.40 1.45
CA VAL A 311 -7.26 -15.29 2.41
C VAL A 311 -8.08 -14.07 1.99
N VAL A 312 -8.96 -13.57 2.85
CA VAL A 312 -9.73 -12.32 2.63
C VAL A 312 -9.17 -11.12 3.38
N SER A 313 -8.26 -11.33 4.35
CA SER A 313 -7.54 -10.24 5.00
C SER A 313 -6.18 -10.71 5.53
N GLY A 314 -5.17 -9.89 5.33
CA GLY A 314 -3.79 -10.14 5.78
C GLY A 314 -3.21 -8.93 6.49
N TYR A 315 -1.94 -8.61 6.24
CA TYR A 315 -1.28 -7.46 6.85
C TYR A 315 -1.94 -6.15 6.42
N ARG A 316 -2.10 -5.25 7.40
CA ARG A 316 -2.74 -3.96 7.23
C ARG A 316 -1.99 -2.88 8.02
N PRO A 317 -1.09 -2.09 7.41
CA PRO A 317 -0.38 -1.02 8.11
C PRO A 317 -1.35 0.04 8.61
N GLU A 318 -0.91 0.84 9.58
CA GLU A 318 -1.75 1.82 10.29
C GLU A 318 -2.51 2.78 9.38
N ALA A 319 -1.83 3.34 8.36
CA ALA A 319 -2.44 4.30 7.44
C ALA A 319 -3.68 3.71 6.76
N ILE A 320 -3.57 2.47 6.30
CA ILE A 320 -4.66 1.74 5.64
C ILE A 320 -5.67 1.26 6.67
N ASN A 321 -5.23 0.80 7.85
CA ASN A 321 -6.15 0.41 8.92
C ASN A 321 -7.09 1.56 9.29
N ARG A 322 -6.59 2.80 9.34
CA ARG A 322 -7.42 3.99 9.58
C ARG A 322 -8.34 4.29 8.41
N GLU A 323 -7.84 4.24 7.17
CA GLU A 323 -8.62 4.47 5.94
C GLU A 323 -9.88 3.58 5.92
N VAL A 324 -9.73 2.31 6.29
CA VAL A 324 -10.84 1.36 6.30
C VAL A 324 -11.66 1.36 7.59
N GLY A 325 -11.27 2.12 8.63
CA GLY A 325 -11.96 2.13 9.94
C GLY A 325 -11.69 0.91 10.82
N GLY A 326 -10.54 0.26 10.67
CA GLY A 326 -10.12 -0.89 11.45
C GLY A 326 -9.66 -0.54 12.88
N VAL A 327 -9.56 -1.56 13.74
CA VAL A 327 -9.19 -1.43 15.15
C VAL A 327 -7.67 -1.31 15.33
N ALA A 328 -7.21 -0.29 16.07
CA ALA A 328 -5.78 0.01 16.26
C ALA A 328 -4.98 -1.09 17.00
N SER A 329 -5.64 -1.92 17.81
CA SER A 329 -5.03 -3.05 18.51
C SER A 329 -5.09 -4.35 17.71
N SER A 330 -5.45 -4.31 16.42
CA SER A 330 -5.58 -5.50 15.58
C SER A 330 -4.23 -6.17 15.30
N TYR A 331 -4.19 -7.50 15.37
CA TYR A 331 -3.00 -8.27 15.02
C TYR A 331 -2.68 -8.26 13.51
N HIS A 332 -3.64 -7.87 12.65
CA HIS A 332 -3.38 -7.58 11.24
C HIS A 332 -2.39 -6.43 11.07
N MET A 333 -2.32 -5.47 12.01
CA MET A 333 -1.34 -4.37 11.96
C MET A 333 0.08 -4.80 12.31
N ARG A 334 0.25 -6.01 12.84
CA ARG A 334 1.54 -6.55 13.27
C ARG A 334 2.05 -7.65 12.35
N GLY A 335 1.33 -7.96 11.27
CA GLY A 335 1.66 -9.08 10.39
C GLY A 335 1.33 -10.45 11.01
N MET A 336 0.57 -10.49 12.09
CA MET A 336 0.36 -11.70 12.91
C MET A 336 -0.98 -12.38 12.70
N ALA A 337 -1.81 -11.91 11.76
CA ALA A 337 -3.18 -12.39 11.60
C ALA A 337 -3.60 -12.56 10.13
N LEU A 338 -4.43 -13.57 9.89
CA LEU A 338 -5.09 -13.83 8.63
C LEU A 338 -6.59 -14.08 8.86
N ASP A 339 -7.42 -13.54 7.99
CA ASP A 339 -8.82 -13.94 7.85
C ASP A 339 -8.90 -14.91 6.67
N VAL A 340 -9.18 -16.18 6.96
CA VAL A 340 -9.08 -17.30 6.02
C VAL A 340 -10.43 -17.97 5.77
N TYR A 341 -10.58 -18.68 4.66
CA TYR A 341 -11.80 -19.44 4.36
C TYR A 341 -11.47 -20.69 3.54
N PRO A 342 -12.18 -21.81 3.77
CA PRO A 342 -12.01 -23.00 2.93
C PRO A 342 -12.73 -22.79 1.60
N ILE A 343 -12.03 -22.96 0.48
CA ILE A 343 -12.60 -22.75 -0.86
C ILE A 343 -13.47 -23.96 -1.22
N GLY A 344 -14.74 -23.70 -1.55
CA GLY A 344 -15.70 -24.75 -1.95
C GLY A 344 -16.26 -25.59 -0.80
N GLU A 345 -15.88 -25.32 0.46
CA GLU A 345 -16.33 -26.07 1.62
C GLU A 345 -16.98 -25.19 2.70
N SER A 346 -17.55 -25.81 3.73
CA SER A 346 -18.28 -25.09 4.78
C SER A 346 -17.34 -24.38 5.75
N CYS A 347 -17.41 -23.04 5.81
CA CYS A 347 -16.72 -22.24 6.82
C CYS A 347 -16.98 -22.75 8.26
N THR A 348 -18.23 -23.08 8.59
CA THR A 348 -18.60 -23.58 9.92
C THR A 348 -17.90 -24.89 10.26
N MET A 349 -17.73 -25.79 9.28
CA MET A 349 -16.99 -27.04 9.48
C MET A 349 -15.50 -26.78 9.68
N PHE A 350 -14.92 -25.88 8.87
CA PHE A 350 -13.55 -25.45 9.04
C PHE A 350 -13.30 -24.83 10.41
N TYR A 351 -14.17 -23.91 10.87
CA TYR A 351 -14.09 -23.33 12.22
C TYR A 351 -14.12 -24.39 13.33
N LYS A 352 -15.05 -25.35 13.26
CA LYS A 352 -15.13 -26.46 14.22
C LYS A 352 -13.89 -27.35 14.21
N TRP A 353 -13.26 -27.50 13.04
CA TRP A 353 -12.05 -28.29 12.88
C TRP A 353 -10.81 -27.57 13.45
N ILE A 354 -10.62 -26.29 13.10
CA ILE A 354 -9.45 -25.49 13.51
C ILE A 354 -9.51 -25.08 14.99
N SER A 355 -10.71 -24.92 15.57
CA SER A 355 -10.88 -24.61 17.00
C SER A 355 -10.33 -25.66 17.96
N LYS A 356 -10.06 -26.88 17.47
CA LYS A 356 -9.41 -27.95 18.25
C LYS A 356 -7.92 -28.11 17.93
N ARG A 357 -7.37 -27.27 17.05
CA ARG A 357 -6.04 -27.40 16.44
C ARG A 357 -5.28 -26.08 16.40
N TRP A 358 -5.83 -25.03 17.00
CA TRP A 358 -5.22 -23.72 17.04
C TRP A 358 -4.99 -23.30 18.48
N THR A 359 -3.87 -22.65 18.76
CA THR A 359 -3.53 -22.16 20.11
C THR A 359 -3.46 -20.65 20.23
N GLY A 360 -3.45 -19.93 19.11
CA GLY A 360 -3.48 -18.47 19.08
C GLY A 360 -4.89 -17.90 19.24
N GLY A 361 -5.09 -16.66 18.81
CA GLY A 361 -6.41 -16.05 18.77
C GLY A 361 -7.26 -16.64 17.64
N LEU A 362 -8.54 -16.90 17.92
CA LEU A 362 -9.47 -17.49 16.96
C LEU A 362 -10.81 -16.74 16.96
N GLY A 363 -11.19 -16.19 15.81
CA GLY A 363 -12.47 -15.51 15.65
C GLY A 363 -13.42 -16.24 14.71
N ASN A 364 -14.66 -16.44 15.15
CA ASN A 364 -15.72 -17.00 14.32
C ASN A 364 -16.37 -15.91 13.46
N GLY A 365 -15.89 -15.75 12.23
CA GLY A 365 -16.42 -14.83 11.23
C GLY A 365 -17.30 -15.50 10.17
N CYS A 366 -17.79 -16.72 10.37
CA CYS A 366 -18.35 -17.50 9.27
C CYS A 366 -19.61 -16.90 8.65
N ASN A 367 -20.40 -16.12 9.40
CA ASN A 367 -21.53 -15.36 8.86
C ASN A 367 -21.11 -14.24 7.90
N LEU A 368 -19.83 -13.85 7.94
CA LEU A 368 -19.18 -12.82 7.15
C LEU A 368 -18.20 -13.42 6.12
N GLY A 369 -18.12 -14.75 6.05
CA GLY A 369 -17.37 -15.49 5.03
C GLY A 369 -15.94 -15.90 5.39
N PHE A 370 -15.52 -15.78 6.66
CA PHE A 370 -14.14 -16.10 7.05
C PHE A 370 -14.00 -16.68 8.47
N VAL A 371 -12.82 -17.19 8.79
CA VAL A 371 -12.35 -17.51 10.14
C VAL A 371 -11.09 -16.71 10.39
N HIS A 372 -11.05 -16.00 11.51
CA HIS A 372 -9.86 -15.24 11.90
C HIS A 372 -8.89 -16.14 12.67
N VAL A 373 -7.62 -16.12 12.28
CA VAL A 373 -6.53 -16.76 13.01
C VAL A 373 -5.40 -15.76 13.23
N ASP A 374 -4.86 -15.72 14.44
CA ASP A 374 -3.66 -14.95 14.75
C ASP A 374 -2.72 -15.68 15.71
N ILE A 375 -1.42 -15.39 15.61
CA ILE A 375 -0.35 -16.06 16.35
C ILE A 375 0.00 -15.38 17.67
N ARG A 376 -0.92 -14.59 18.26
CA ARG A 376 -0.69 -13.95 19.57
C ARG A 376 -0.25 -14.98 20.62
N HIS A 377 0.61 -14.54 21.54
CA HIS A 377 1.17 -15.39 22.60
C HIS A 377 1.87 -16.67 22.11
N GLY A 378 2.46 -16.66 20.91
CA GLY A 378 3.11 -17.84 20.32
C GLY A 378 2.10 -18.88 19.83
N GLY A 379 0.92 -18.41 19.42
CA GLY A 379 -0.11 -19.22 18.82
C GLY A 379 0.40 -19.98 17.62
N ARG A 380 -0.03 -21.23 17.49
CA ARG A 380 0.39 -22.15 16.43
C ARG A 380 -0.66 -23.22 16.17
N PHE A 381 -0.50 -23.86 15.02
CA PHE A 381 -1.25 -25.04 14.62
C PHE A 381 -0.77 -26.28 15.37
N HIS A 382 -1.71 -27.19 15.61
CA HIS A 382 -1.51 -28.49 16.23
C HIS A 382 -2.20 -29.54 15.33
N PRO A 383 -1.46 -30.50 14.74
CA PRO A 383 -2.07 -31.51 13.88
C PRO A 383 -3.13 -32.37 14.59
N ARG A 384 -2.92 -32.62 15.89
CA ARG A 384 -3.85 -33.34 16.76
C ARG A 384 -4.93 -32.40 17.29
N ALA A 385 -6.10 -32.97 17.56
CA ALA A 385 -7.26 -32.22 18.07
C ALA A 385 -7.14 -31.91 19.59
N ASP A 386 -5.99 -31.40 20.02
CA ASP A 386 -5.65 -31.04 21.40
C ASP A 386 -5.24 -29.56 21.58
N GLY A 387 -5.23 -28.80 20.48
CA GLY A 387 -5.05 -27.35 20.50
C GLY A 387 -6.23 -26.64 21.18
N ARG A 388 -5.92 -25.59 21.94
CA ARG A 388 -6.90 -24.75 22.63
C ARG A 388 -6.57 -23.28 22.35
N PRO A 389 -7.42 -22.54 21.63
CA PRO A 389 -7.18 -21.12 21.35
C PRO A 389 -7.02 -20.34 22.65
N CYS A 390 -6.04 -19.43 22.70
CA CYS A 390 -5.82 -18.60 23.88
C CYS A 390 -6.97 -17.61 24.12
N CYS A 391 -7.72 -17.26 23.07
CA CYS A 391 -8.94 -16.47 23.14
C CYS A 391 -9.85 -16.75 21.94
N ILE A 392 -11.16 -16.69 22.17
CA ILE A 392 -12.19 -16.93 21.15
C ILE A 392 -13.20 -15.79 21.17
N TRP A 393 -13.64 -15.33 19.99
CA TRP A 393 -14.74 -14.38 19.84
C TRP A 393 -15.57 -14.69 18.58
N THR A 394 -16.70 -13.99 18.42
CA THR A 394 -17.57 -14.06 17.24
C THR A 394 -17.74 -12.64 16.69
N TYR A 395 -17.80 -12.51 15.37
CA TYR A 395 -18.01 -11.23 14.69
C TYR A 395 -19.49 -10.87 14.52
#